data_AF-F3QMX5-F1
#
_entry.id   AF-F3QMX5-F1
#
_cell.length_a   1.000
_cell.length_b   1.000
_cell.length_c   1.000
_cell.angle_alpha   90.00
_cell.angle_beta   90.00
_cell.angle_gamma   90.00
#
_symmetry.space_group_name_H-M   'P 1'
#
loop_
_entity.id
_entity.type
_entity.pdbx_description
1 polymer ?
#
loop_
_entity_poly.entity_id
_entity_poly.type
_entity_poly.pdbx_seq_one_letter_code
_entity_poly.pdbx_strand_id
1 'polypeptide(L)'
;MGLFNTILQKLGFVKDKAVEAVAGENAAAAEAPVSPVEAAAVETVAAAPAAAETPAGSPEIVDVAAVCEALAAKNPQKLNWKTSIVDLMKLLGMDPSLANRKELAKELGCPENLIGGDYSQMNVWLIKAVMQKLAENGGKVPEDLK
;
A
#
# COMPACT_ATOMS: atom_id res chain seq x y z
N MET A 1 5.10 21.81 1.38
CA MET A 1 4.51 20.50 1.72
C MET A 1 5.62 19.65 2.30
N GLY A 2 5.43 19.10 3.49
CA GLY A 2 6.47 18.29 4.13
C GLY A 2 6.70 16.96 3.41
N LEU A 3 7.87 16.37 3.63
CA LEU A 3 8.28 15.11 3.01
C LEU A 3 7.38 13.96 3.46
N PHE A 4 6.95 13.97 4.73
CA PHE A 4 6.02 12.96 5.23
C PHE A 4 4.66 13.03 4.52
N ASN A 5 4.14 14.24 4.29
CA ASN A 5 2.90 14.41 3.54
C ASN A 5 3.01 13.93 2.08
N THR A 6 4.18 14.10 1.45
CA THR A 6 4.44 13.51 0.12
C THR A 6 4.43 11.99 0.17
N ILE A 7 4.94 11.36 1.23
CA ILE A 7 4.87 9.91 1.43
C ILE A 7 3.41 9.46 1.54
N LEU A 8 2.59 10.13 2.35
CA LEU A 8 1.14 9.86 2.47
C LEU A 8 0.43 9.95 1.11
N GLN A 9 0.71 10.99 0.33
CA GLN A 9 0.18 11.17 -1.03
C GLN A 9 0.56 10.03 -1.95
N LYS A 10 1.84 9.63 -1.95
CA LYS A 10 2.37 8.56 -2.82
C LYS A 10 1.80 7.19 -2.44
N LEU A 11 1.55 6.97 -1.15
CA LEU A 11 0.94 5.74 -0.64
C LEU A 11 -0.59 5.70 -0.79
N GLY A 12 -1.22 6.84 -1.06
CA GLY A 12 -2.66 6.92 -1.36
C GLY A 12 -3.56 7.31 -0.18
N PHE A 13 -3.00 7.85 0.91
CA PHE A 13 -3.76 8.27 2.09
C PHE A 13 -4.63 9.52 1.90
N VAL A 14 -4.42 10.28 0.83
CA VAL A 14 -5.23 11.48 0.49
C VAL A 14 -6.00 11.27 -0.81
N LYS A 15 -6.37 10.01 -1.10
CA LYS A 15 -7.08 9.66 -2.32
C LYS A 15 -8.60 9.59 -2.15
N ASP A 16 -9.15 10.41 -1.28
CA ASP A 16 -10.50 10.92 -1.50
C ASP A 16 -10.51 11.68 -2.84
N LYS A 17 -11.25 11.12 -3.81
CA LYS A 17 -11.74 11.72 -5.06
C LYS A 17 -11.06 11.39 -6.40
N ALA A 18 -10.25 10.34 -6.54
CA ALA A 18 -9.77 9.97 -7.90
C ALA A 18 -9.35 8.50 -8.16
N VAL A 19 -9.80 7.51 -7.39
CA VAL A 19 -9.69 6.09 -7.81
C VAL A 19 -11.05 5.41 -7.66
N GLU A 20 -12.03 5.94 -8.37
CA GLU A 20 -13.24 5.19 -8.73
C GLU A 20 -13.28 4.91 -10.25
N ALA A 21 -12.11 4.90 -10.91
CA ALA A 21 -12.04 4.84 -12.38
C ALA A 21 -11.06 3.80 -12.96
N VAL A 22 -10.46 2.91 -12.16
CA VAL A 22 -9.65 1.79 -12.67
C VAL A 22 -9.98 0.50 -11.90
N ALA A 23 -11.25 0.14 -11.89
CA ALA A 23 -11.71 -1.21 -11.55
C ALA A 23 -12.94 -1.52 -12.40
N GLY A 24 -12.74 -1.50 -13.72
CA GLY A 24 -13.84 -1.68 -14.65
C GLY A 24 -13.37 -1.90 -16.07
N GLU A 25 -12.32 -2.69 -16.29
CA GLU A 25 -12.06 -3.22 -17.63
C GLU A 25 -11.23 -4.51 -17.54
N ASN A 26 -11.92 -5.65 -17.51
CA ASN A 26 -11.62 -6.79 -18.39
C ASN A 26 -12.71 -7.87 -18.28
N ALA A 27 -13.66 -7.86 -19.20
CA ALA A 27 -14.26 -9.08 -19.74
C ALA A 27 -15.02 -8.72 -21.04
N ALA A 28 -14.26 -8.58 -22.12
CA ALA A 28 -14.81 -8.71 -23.46
C ALA A 28 -15.12 -10.19 -23.73
N ALA A 29 -16.35 -10.51 -24.13
CA ALA A 29 -16.64 -11.26 -25.35
C ALA A 29 -18.15 -11.53 -25.46
N ALA A 30 -18.66 -11.23 -26.65
CA ALA A 30 -20.02 -11.47 -27.09
C ALA A 30 -20.31 -12.96 -27.27
N GLU A 31 -21.55 -13.39 -27.02
CA GLU A 31 -22.43 -13.88 -28.09
C GLU A 31 -23.89 -13.94 -27.62
N ALA A 32 -24.79 -13.73 -28.57
CA ALA A 32 -26.22 -13.54 -28.39
C ALA A 32 -27.00 -14.85 -28.73
N PRO A 33 -28.33 -14.84 -28.95
CA PRO A 33 -29.32 -15.50 -28.12
C PRO A 33 -29.90 -16.79 -28.75
N VAL A 34 -30.51 -17.69 -27.96
CA VAL A 34 -31.64 -18.51 -28.44
C VAL A 34 -32.57 -18.93 -27.28
N SER A 35 -33.85 -18.94 -27.64
CA SER A 35 -35.07 -19.12 -26.85
C SER A 35 -35.38 -20.60 -26.49
N PRO A 36 -36.46 -20.88 -25.73
CA PRO A 36 -36.54 -21.99 -24.78
C PRO A 36 -37.21 -23.26 -25.32
N VAL A 37 -36.91 -24.41 -24.71
CA VAL A 37 -37.83 -25.56 -24.70
C VAL A 37 -37.69 -26.38 -23.42
N GLU A 38 -38.81 -27.02 -23.10
CA GLU A 38 -39.32 -27.52 -21.84
C GLU A 38 -38.85 -28.93 -21.44
N ALA A 39 -39.05 -29.23 -20.15
CA ALA A 39 -39.35 -30.52 -19.53
C ALA A 39 -38.22 -31.41 -18.92
N ALA A 40 -38.38 -31.57 -17.59
CA ALA A 40 -38.18 -32.77 -16.77
C ALA A 40 -36.75 -33.20 -16.37
N ALA A 41 -36.41 -32.95 -15.10
CA ALA A 41 -36.42 -33.96 -14.03
C ALA A 41 -35.65 -33.45 -12.80
N VAL A 42 -36.30 -33.53 -11.65
CA VAL A 42 -35.81 -33.10 -10.34
C VAL A 42 -35.00 -34.26 -9.74
N GLU A 43 -33.71 -34.06 -9.47
CA GLU A 43 -33.11 -34.57 -8.23
C GLU A 43 -31.86 -33.79 -7.84
N THR A 44 -31.94 -33.29 -6.61
CA THR A 44 -30.96 -32.55 -5.85
C THR A 44 -29.78 -33.42 -5.43
N VAL A 45 -28.53 -32.97 -5.63
CA VAL A 45 -27.54 -32.73 -4.55
C VAL A 45 -26.49 -31.76 -5.12
N ALA A 46 -26.51 -30.54 -4.59
CA ALA A 46 -25.49 -29.53 -4.82
C ALA A 46 -24.20 -29.89 -4.09
N ALA A 47 -23.08 -29.89 -4.81
CA ALA A 47 -21.75 -29.70 -4.25
C ALA A 47 -20.98 -28.77 -5.19
N ALA A 48 -21.31 -27.48 -5.09
CA ALA A 48 -20.49 -26.42 -5.66
C ALA A 48 -19.16 -26.38 -4.91
N PRO A 49 -17.99 -26.29 -5.58
CA PRO A 49 -16.76 -25.94 -4.90
C PRO A 49 -16.92 -24.53 -4.35
N ALA A 50 -16.70 -24.40 -3.05
CA ALA A 50 -16.73 -23.13 -2.33
C ALA A 50 -15.87 -22.11 -3.08
N ALA A 51 -16.54 -21.10 -3.65
CA ALA A 51 -15.89 -19.88 -4.08
C ALA A 51 -15.19 -19.31 -2.86
N ALA A 52 -13.86 -19.23 -2.95
CA ALA A 52 -13.03 -18.56 -1.97
C ALA A 52 -13.61 -17.17 -1.73
N GLU A 53 -13.93 -16.91 -0.47
CA GLU A 53 -14.40 -15.62 0.03
C GLU A 53 -13.42 -14.55 -0.43
N THR A 54 -13.82 -13.77 -1.44
CA THR A 54 -13.28 -12.43 -1.64
C THR A 54 -13.61 -11.66 -0.37
N PRO A 55 -12.61 -11.18 0.40
CA PRO A 55 -12.93 -10.34 1.54
C PRO A 55 -13.65 -9.11 1.02
N ALA A 56 -14.83 -8.92 1.59
CA ALA A 56 -15.65 -7.73 1.52
C ALA A 56 -14.76 -6.48 1.51
N GLY A 57 -15.16 -5.51 0.68
CA GLY A 57 -14.57 -4.17 0.63
C GLY A 57 -14.27 -3.70 2.03
N SER A 58 -12.98 -3.73 2.38
CA SER A 58 -12.54 -3.20 3.66
C SER A 58 -12.73 -1.68 3.60
N PRO A 59 -13.01 -1.03 4.74
CA PRO A 59 -12.87 0.43 4.83
C PRO A 59 -11.53 0.83 4.22
N GLU A 60 -11.40 2.05 3.67
CA GLU A 60 -10.20 2.61 3.00
C GLU A 60 -8.95 2.68 3.91
N ILE A 61 -8.59 1.56 4.51
CA ILE A 61 -7.38 1.31 5.28
C ILE A 61 -6.33 1.06 4.21
N VAL A 62 -5.48 2.05 4.02
CA VAL A 62 -4.35 1.93 3.09
C VAL A 62 -3.39 0.87 3.63
N ASP A 63 -3.33 -0.29 2.98
CA ASP A 63 -2.34 -1.32 3.30
C ASP A 63 -0.98 -0.90 2.77
N VAL A 64 -0.18 -0.30 3.65
CA VAL A 64 1.15 0.23 3.34
C VAL A 64 2.05 -0.88 2.82
N ALA A 65 1.95 -2.09 3.40
CA ALA A 65 2.79 -3.20 2.98
C ALA A 65 2.42 -3.65 1.57
N ALA A 66 1.13 -3.81 1.28
CA ALA A 66 0.67 -4.19 -0.06
C ALA A 66 1.02 -3.13 -1.12
N VAL A 67 0.85 -1.84 -0.81
CA VAL A 67 1.20 -0.74 -1.72
C VAL A 67 2.70 -0.70 -1.98
N CYS A 68 3.52 -0.78 -0.93
CA CYS A 68 4.97 -0.81 -1.07
C CYS A 68 5.45 -2.06 -1.82
N GLU A 69 4.85 -3.24 -1.59
CA GLU A 69 5.20 -4.48 -2.31
C GLU A 69 4.80 -4.39 -3.80
N ALA A 70 3.63 -3.83 -4.11
CA ALA A 70 3.19 -3.61 -5.49
C ALA A 70 4.11 -2.60 -6.22
N LEU A 71 4.53 -1.54 -5.55
CA LEU A 71 5.53 -0.61 -6.08
C LEU A 71 6.89 -1.30 -6.23
N ALA A 72 7.28 -2.14 -5.28
CA ALA A 72 8.60 -2.79 -5.29
C ALA A 72 8.68 -3.81 -6.42
N ALA A 73 7.59 -4.54 -6.69
CA ALA A 73 7.47 -5.44 -7.82
C ALA A 73 7.59 -4.72 -9.18
N LYS A 74 7.14 -3.46 -9.25
CA LYS A 74 7.30 -2.61 -10.45
C LYS A 74 8.69 -1.98 -10.54
N ASN A 75 9.45 -1.94 -9.45
CA ASN A 75 10.80 -1.42 -9.44
C ASN A 75 11.79 -2.54 -9.79
N PRO A 76 12.72 -2.32 -10.74
CA PRO A 76 13.72 -3.32 -11.09
C PRO A 76 14.78 -3.52 -9.98
N GLN A 77 14.79 -2.67 -8.96
CA GLN A 77 15.72 -2.70 -7.85
C GLN A 77 15.11 -3.41 -6.64
N LYS A 78 15.88 -4.30 -6.00
CA LYS A 78 15.51 -4.89 -4.70
C LYS A 78 15.72 -3.85 -3.59
N LEU A 79 14.65 -3.12 -3.27
CA LEU A 79 14.62 -2.05 -2.27
C LEU A 79 14.08 -2.59 -0.94
N ASN A 80 14.81 -2.40 0.16
CA ASN A 80 14.42 -2.86 1.49
C ASN A 80 13.68 -1.76 2.26
N TRP A 81 12.51 -1.37 1.75
CA TRP A 81 11.69 -0.30 2.34
C TRP A 81 11.28 -0.57 3.80
N LYS A 82 11.27 -1.83 4.25
CA LYS A 82 10.93 -2.24 5.63
C LYS A 82 11.98 -1.80 6.66
N THR A 83 13.24 -1.76 6.27
CA THR A 83 14.37 -1.50 7.19
C THR A 83 15.13 -0.22 6.84
N SER A 84 14.95 0.29 5.63
CA SER A 84 15.72 1.40 5.09
C SER A 84 14.79 2.48 4.56
N ILE A 85 14.74 3.61 5.28
CA ILE A 85 14.00 4.81 4.85
C ILE A 85 14.46 5.32 3.48
N VAL A 86 15.75 5.11 3.16
CA VAL A 86 16.37 5.45 1.86
C VAL A 86 15.68 4.71 0.73
N ASP A 87 15.44 3.41 0.93
CA ASP A 87 14.84 2.54 -0.06
C ASP A 87 13.34 2.81 -0.18
N LEU A 88 12.66 3.12 0.92
CA LEU A 88 11.27 3.61 0.89
C LEU A 88 11.16 4.90 0.07
N MET A 89 12.06 5.88 0.27
CA MET A 89 12.04 7.12 -0.50
C MET A 89 12.27 6.86 -2.00
N LYS A 90 13.25 6.02 -2.35
CA LYS A 90 13.49 5.61 -3.75
C LYS A 90 12.28 4.93 -4.36
N LEU A 91 11.65 4.03 -3.62
CA LEU A 91 10.47 3.29 -4.05
C LEU A 91 9.31 4.23 -4.45
N LEU A 92 9.15 5.33 -3.70
CA LEU A 92 8.14 6.36 -3.94
C LEU A 92 8.57 7.40 -4.99
N GLY A 93 9.78 7.27 -5.55
CA GLY A 93 10.37 8.20 -6.52
C GLY A 93 10.82 9.52 -5.88
N MET A 94 11.16 9.51 -4.60
CA MET A 94 11.68 10.66 -3.86
C MET A 94 13.20 10.60 -3.78
N ASP A 95 13.83 11.78 -3.64
CA ASP A 95 15.27 11.85 -3.50
C ASP A 95 15.72 11.44 -2.08
N PRO A 96 16.56 10.39 -1.94
CA PRO A 96 16.92 9.83 -0.65
C PRO A 96 18.16 10.50 -0.03
N SER A 97 18.41 11.78 -0.32
CA SER A 97 19.54 12.53 0.21
C SER A 97 19.49 12.68 1.73
N LEU A 98 20.66 12.89 2.32
CA LEU A 98 20.79 13.19 3.75
C LEU A 98 20.02 14.46 4.14
N ALA A 99 19.95 15.46 3.26
CA ALA A 99 19.14 16.66 3.49
C ALA A 99 17.66 16.32 3.72
N ASN A 100 17.07 15.56 2.79
CA ASN A 100 15.66 15.15 2.89
C ASN A 100 15.42 14.22 4.09
N ARG A 101 16.34 13.29 4.39
CA ARG A 101 16.24 12.48 5.61
C ARG A 101 16.23 13.32 6.88
N LYS A 102 17.07 14.35 6.96
CA LYS A 102 17.10 15.26 8.11
C LYS A 102 15.84 16.11 8.20
N GLU A 103 15.32 16.56 7.07
CA GLU A 103 14.07 17.32 7.02
C GLU A 103 12.88 16.45 7.45
N LEU A 104 12.77 15.22 6.92
CA LEU A 104 11.78 14.25 7.36
C LEU A 104 11.94 13.92 8.86
N ALA A 105 13.17 13.76 9.34
CA ALA A 105 13.45 13.51 10.75
C ALA A 105 12.95 14.67 11.62
N LYS A 106 13.22 15.93 11.23
CA LYS A 106 12.73 17.12 11.93
C LYS A 106 11.20 17.18 11.92
N GLU A 107 10.58 16.90 10.77
CA GLU A 107 9.12 16.90 10.62
C GLU A 107 8.45 15.87 11.54
N LEU A 108 9.07 14.69 11.69
CA LEU A 108 8.59 13.61 12.54
C LEU A 108 8.95 13.76 14.02
N GLY A 109 9.70 14.79 14.40
CA GLY A 109 10.14 15.02 15.78
C GLY A 109 11.29 14.10 16.23
N CYS A 110 12.16 13.69 15.30
CA CYS A 110 13.38 12.94 15.61
C CYS A 110 14.26 13.74 16.57
N PRO A 111 14.81 13.09 17.61
CA PRO A 111 15.66 13.79 18.56
C PRO A 111 16.96 14.27 17.88
N GLU A 112 17.37 15.48 18.22
CA GLU A 112 18.50 16.17 17.56
C GLU A 112 19.82 15.40 17.69
N ASN A 113 19.96 14.57 18.74
CA ASN A 113 21.12 13.70 18.94
C ASN A 113 21.28 12.67 17.81
N LEU A 114 20.19 12.23 17.17
CA LEU A 114 20.20 11.30 16.05
C LEU A 114 20.41 12.02 14.71
N ILE A 115 19.87 13.23 14.54
CA ILE A 115 19.95 14.00 13.28
C ILE A 115 21.39 14.43 12.94
N GLY A 116 22.20 14.70 13.97
CA GLY A 116 23.60 15.11 13.85
C GLY A 116 24.63 14.04 14.23
N GLY A 117 24.17 12.89 14.71
CA GLY A 117 25.02 11.82 15.25
C GLY A 117 25.12 10.60 14.34
N ASP A 118 24.74 9.44 14.86
CA ASP A 118 24.80 8.17 14.12
C ASP A 118 23.63 8.04 13.14
N TYR A 119 23.92 8.22 11.84
CA TYR A 119 22.95 8.09 10.76
C TYR A 119 22.31 6.69 10.69
N SER A 120 22.97 5.64 11.19
CA SER A 120 22.41 4.28 11.23
C SER A 120 21.27 4.21 12.24
N GLN A 121 21.48 4.75 13.44
CA GLN A 121 20.43 4.85 14.46
C GLN A 121 19.30 5.77 14.01
N MET A 122 19.64 6.91 13.38
CA MET A 122 18.65 7.82 12.80
C MET A 122 17.77 7.12 11.76
N ASN A 123 18.35 6.30 10.86
CA ASN A 123 17.59 5.60 9.82
C ASN A 123 16.63 4.56 10.42
N VAL A 124 17.07 3.81 11.43
CA VAL A 124 16.22 2.82 12.13
C VAL A 124 15.09 3.51 12.91
N TRP A 125 15.38 4.65 13.53
CA TRP A 125 14.36 5.45 14.20
C TRP A 125 13.36 6.03 13.20
N LEU A 126 13.86 6.62 12.11
CA LEU A 126 13.05 7.22 11.04
C LEU A 126 12.05 6.23 10.45
N ILE A 127 12.49 5.00 10.12
CA ILE A 127 11.58 4.03 9.51
C ILE A 127 10.45 3.66 10.46
N LYS A 128 10.74 3.47 11.75
CA LYS A 128 9.73 3.21 12.79
C LYS A 128 8.77 4.38 12.96
N ALA A 129 9.30 5.60 13.06
CA ALA A 129 8.49 6.81 13.21
C ALA A 129 7.56 7.05 12.01
N VAL A 130 8.06 6.83 10.79
CA VAL A 130 7.24 6.88 9.57
C VAL A 130 6.14 5.84 9.63
N MET A 131 6.47 4.58 9.92
CA MET A 131 5.49 3.48 9.96
C MET A 131 4.42 3.72 11.04
N GLN A 132 4.82 4.16 12.23
CA GLN A 132 3.88 4.55 13.29
C GLN A 132 2.96 5.68 12.83
N LYS A 133 3.51 6.74 12.20
CA LYS A 133 2.69 7.84 11.69
C LYS A 133 1.76 7.40 10.57
N LEU A 134 2.17 6.47 9.70
CA LEU A 134 1.28 5.88 8.71
C LEU A 134 0.14 5.10 9.39
N ALA A 135 0.42 4.36 10.46
CA ALA A 135 -0.60 3.67 11.26
C ALA A 135 -1.61 4.67 11.87
N GLU A 136 -1.09 5.75 12.46
CA GLU A 136 -1.91 6.83 13.06
C GLU A 136 -2.81 7.53 12.02
N ASN A 137 -2.40 7.55 10.74
CA ASN A 137 -3.18 8.10 9.63
C ASN A 137 -4.14 7.08 8.99
N GLY A 138 -4.42 5.94 9.64
CA GLY A 138 -5.36 4.93 9.15
C GLY A 138 -4.73 3.85 8.27
N GLY A 139 -3.40 3.74 8.28
CA GLY A 139 -2.65 2.79 7.47
C GLY A 139 -2.49 1.43 8.14
N LYS A 140 -2.59 0.35 7.37
CA LYS A 140 -2.21 -0.98 7.84
C LYS A 140 -0.72 -1.19 7.59
N VAL A 141 0.03 -1.30 8.68
CA VAL A 141 1.48 -1.55 8.71
C VAL A 141 1.77 -2.91 9.36
N PRO A 142 2.82 -3.63 8.92
CA PRO A 142 3.23 -4.89 9.52
C PRO A 142 3.55 -4.72 11.01
N GLU A 143 3.19 -5.69 11.84
CA GLU A 143 3.43 -5.62 13.30
C GLU A 143 4.92 -5.54 13.65
N ASP A 144 5.79 -6.14 12.84
CA ASP A 144 7.25 -6.04 13.00
C ASP A 144 7.79 -4.60 12.85
N LEU A 145 6.97 -3.69 12.30
CA LEU A 145 7.31 -2.30 12.01
C LEU A 145 6.45 -1.27 12.76
N LYS A 146 5.55 -1.74 13.64
CA LYS A 146 4.75 -0.88 14.54
C LYS A 146 5.54 -0.42 15.77
#